data_AF-A0A352PXD2-F1
#
_entry.id   AF-A0A352PXD2-F1
#
_cell.length_a   1.000
_cell.length_b   1.000
_cell.length_c   1.000
_cell.angle_alpha   90.00
_cell.angle_beta   90.00
_cell.angle_gamma   90.00
#
_symmetry.space_group_name_H-M   'P 1'
#
loop_
_entity.id
_entity.type
_entity.pdbx_description
1 polymer ?
#
loop_
_entity_poly.entity_id
_entity_poly.type
_entity_poly.pdbx_seq_one_letter_code
_entity_poly.pdbx_strand_id
1 'polypeptide(L)'
;MDRHFLEFWGKYLTDAAKGQKQLEDMAAWMGQGLRGFEYLATLFRKSYGLERFPEDSPEYVKTWKKAEQDFRRSFKDYLSFFGVVLREEHLALVKQYEELKETAAAQEETIKHLRLLLSQKMVDQGEAFKGFQDVAKEQAAQFQELMNSLSKAFKVGKGSKDSKTTSKEGSPSPAKKN
;
A
#
# COMPACT_ATOMS: atom_id res chain seq x y z
N MET A 1 -20.18 3.25 31.81
CA MET A 1 -20.84 2.27 32.72
C MET A 1 -22.05 2.90 33.39
N ASP A 2 -23.19 2.20 33.35
CA ASP A 2 -24.45 2.62 33.97
C ASP A 2 -24.68 1.99 35.36
N ARG A 3 -25.65 2.53 36.11
CA ARG A 3 -25.95 2.08 37.48
C ARG A 3 -26.47 0.64 37.53
N HIS A 4 -27.30 0.22 36.59
CA HIS A 4 -27.88 -1.12 36.57
C HIS A 4 -26.81 -2.18 36.32
N PHE A 5 -25.83 -1.86 35.48
CA PHE A 5 -24.64 -2.68 35.27
C PHE A 5 -23.84 -2.88 36.57
N LEU A 6 -23.59 -1.82 37.33
CA LEU A 6 -22.88 -1.91 38.61
C LEU A 6 -23.69 -2.66 39.68
N GLU A 7 -25.00 -2.46 39.73
CA GLU A 7 -25.90 -3.19 40.63
C GLU A 7 -25.93 -4.69 40.30
N PHE A 8 -25.89 -5.06 39.01
CA PHE A 8 -25.75 -6.44 38.55
C PHE A 8 -24.44 -7.05 39.06
N TRP A 9 -23.30 -6.41 38.79
CA TRP A 9 -21.99 -6.92 39.20
C TRP A 9 -21.81 -6.95 40.71
N GLY A 10 -22.30 -5.93 41.42
CA GLY A 10 -22.23 -5.89 42.88
C GLY A 10 -22.95 -7.06 43.53
N LYS A 11 -24.16 -7.40 43.04
CA LYS A 11 -24.92 -8.55 43.54
C LYS A 11 -24.28 -9.88 43.14
N TYR A 12 -23.87 -10.02 41.88
CA TYR A 12 -23.19 -11.22 41.39
C TYR A 12 -21.92 -11.51 42.20
N LEU A 13 -21.02 -10.54 42.36
CA LEU A 13 -19.77 -10.72 43.12
C LEU A 13 -20.02 -11.00 44.60
N THR A 14 -21.05 -10.37 45.19
CA THR A 14 -21.43 -10.62 46.59
C THR A 14 -21.96 -12.04 46.79
N ASP A 15 -22.71 -12.57 45.83
CA ASP A 15 -23.24 -13.94 45.91
C ASP A 15 -22.18 -15.00 45.56
N ALA A 16 -21.28 -14.70 44.61
CA ALA A 16 -20.10 -15.51 44.34
C ALA A 16 -19.21 -15.63 45.58
N ALA A 17 -18.99 -14.53 46.31
CA ALA A 17 -18.22 -14.53 47.55
C ALA A 17 -18.83 -15.39 48.66
N LYS A 18 -20.15 -15.65 48.62
CA LYS A 18 -20.85 -16.55 49.54
C LYS A 18 -20.75 -18.03 49.15
N GLY A 19 -19.99 -18.36 48.10
CA GLY A 19 -19.68 -19.75 47.72
C GLY A 19 -20.70 -20.42 46.80
N GLN A 20 -21.61 -19.65 46.19
CA GLN A 20 -22.55 -20.20 45.20
C GLN A 20 -21.82 -20.27 43.83
N LYS A 21 -21.74 -21.47 43.23
CA LYS A 21 -21.11 -21.77 41.93
C LYS A 21 -21.43 -20.72 40.86
N GLN A 22 -20.49 -19.84 40.51
CA GLN A 22 -20.83 -18.71 39.63
C GLN A 22 -19.83 -18.40 38.52
N LEU A 23 -18.55 -18.77 38.64
CA LEU A 23 -17.54 -18.45 37.61
C LEU A 23 -17.73 -19.25 36.31
N GLU A 24 -18.09 -20.53 36.39
CA GLU A 24 -18.39 -21.36 35.22
C GLU A 24 -19.65 -20.87 34.50
N ASP A 25 -20.68 -20.50 35.27
CA ASP A 25 -21.95 -19.96 34.76
C ASP A 25 -21.75 -18.65 33.98
N MET A 26 -20.81 -17.80 34.44
CA MET A 26 -20.48 -16.54 33.78
C MET A 26 -19.73 -16.75 32.46
N ALA A 27 -18.75 -17.66 32.41
CA ALA A 27 -18.01 -17.95 31.19
C ALA A 27 -18.92 -18.52 30.09
N ALA A 28 -19.83 -19.43 30.47
CA ALA A 28 -20.81 -20.00 29.57
C ALA A 28 -21.89 -18.99 29.16
N TRP A 29 -22.36 -18.14 30.08
CA TRP A 29 -23.28 -17.05 29.77
C TRP A 29 -22.72 -16.08 28.73
N MET A 30 -21.45 -15.69 28.85
CA MET A 30 -20.78 -14.83 27.87
C MET A 30 -20.57 -15.52 26.51
N GLY A 31 -20.49 -16.86 26.48
CA GLY A 31 -20.27 -17.64 25.25
C GLY A 31 -21.53 -18.07 24.50
N GLN A 32 -22.66 -18.30 25.20
CA GLN A 32 -23.88 -18.87 24.61
C GLN A 32 -25.15 -18.03 24.84
N GLY A 33 -25.04 -16.88 25.52
CA GLY A 33 -26.19 -16.04 25.85
C GLY A 33 -27.02 -16.54 27.02
N LEU A 34 -28.09 -15.81 27.36
CA LEU A 34 -28.86 -15.93 28.61
C LEU A 34 -29.68 -17.22 28.80
N ARG A 35 -29.80 -18.08 27.78
CA ARG A 35 -30.60 -19.32 27.88
C ARG A 35 -29.76 -20.45 28.46
N GLY A 36 -29.91 -20.68 29.77
CA GLY A 36 -29.22 -21.74 30.49
C GLY A 36 -28.88 -21.40 31.94
N PHE A 37 -28.96 -20.11 32.31
CA PHE A 37 -28.60 -19.63 33.64
C PHE A 37 -29.76 -18.84 34.26
N GLU A 38 -30.74 -19.56 34.80
CA GLU A 38 -31.91 -19.01 35.51
C GLU A 38 -31.53 -17.97 36.57
N TYR A 39 -30.41 -18.19 37.26
CA TYR A 39 -29.88 -17.25 38.26
C TYR A 39 -29.43 -15.92 37.62
N LEU A 40 -28.60 -15.97 36.57
CA LEU A 40 -28.10 -14.77 35.88
C LEU A 40 -29.23 -14.01 35.17
N ALA A 41 -30.16 -14.73 34.54
CA ALA A 41 -31.35 -14.16 33.92
C ALA A 41 -32.25 -13.46 34.96
N THR A 42 -32.43 -14.07 36.14
CA THR A 42 -33.16 -13.46 37.25
C THR A 42 -32.45 -12.23 37.78
N LEU A 43 -31.13 -12.28 37.94
CA LEU A 43 -30.35 -11.14 38.42
C LEU A 43 -30.42 -9.97 37.44
N PHE A 44 -30.32 -10.25 36.13
CA PHE A 44 -30.44 -9.27 35.06
C PHE A 44 -31.83 -8.63 35.04
N ARG A 45 -32.90 -9.43 35.12
CA ARG A 45 -34.28 -8.92 35.19
C ARG A 45 -34.46 -7.99 36.38
N LYS A 46 -33.89 -8.32 37.53
CA LYS A 46 -33.93 -7.50 38.75
C LYS A 46 -33.13 -6.21 38.63
N SER A 47 -31.91 -6.27 38.12
CA SER A 47 -31.04 -5.09 38.03
C SER A 47 -31.58 -4.06 37.04
N TYR A 48 -32.16 -4.50 35.94
CA TYR A 48 -32.72 -3.62 34.90
C TYR A 48 -34.23 -3.36 35.04
N GLY A 49 -34.87 -3.91 36.08
CA GLY A 49 -36.28 -3.64 36.41
C GLY A 49 -37.30 -4.26 35.45
N LEU A 50 -36.94 -5.37 34.78
CA LEU A 50 -37.82 -6.06 33.83
C LEU A 50 -38.96 -6.81 34.51
N GLU A 51 -38.85 -7.13 35.81
CA GLU A 51 -39.91 -7.78 36.60
C GLU A 51 -41.22 -6.96 36.67
N ARG A 52 -41.18 -5.69 36.26
CA ARG A 52 -42.33 -4.78 36.26
C ARG A 52 -43.28 -4.98 35.09
N PHE A 53 -42.87 -5.76 34.08
CA PHE A 53 -43.65 -6.00 32.88
C PHE A 53 -43.95 -7.51 32.75
N PRO A 54 -45.16 -7.89 32.30
CA PRO A 54 -45.44 -9.27 31.91
C PRO A 54 -44.50 -9.71 30.78
N GLU A 55 -43.97 -10.94 30.82
CA GLU A 55 -42.95 -11.41 29.86
C GLU A 55 -43.40 -11.35 28.40
N ASP A 56 -44.71 -11.51 28.15
CA ASP A 56 -45.30 -11.47 26.81
C ASP A 56 -45.68 -10.06 26.33
N SER A 57 -45.39 -9.02 27.13
CA SER A 57 -45.75 -7.65 26.78
C SER A 57 -44.76 -7.04 25.77
N PRO A 58 -45.24 -6.22 24.81
CA PRO A 58 -44.37 -5.45 23.92
C PRO A 58 -43.37 -4.56 24.68
N GLU A 59 -43.78 -4.04 25.84
CA GLU A 59 -42.96 -3.22 26.74
C GLU A 59 -41.83 -4.03 27.38
N TYR A 60 -42.08 -5.30 27.74
CA TYR A 60 -41.03 -6.21 28.22
C TYR A 60 -39.97 -6.42 27.14
N VAL A 61 -40.38 -6.76 25.91
CA VAL A 61 -39.46 -6.96 24.78
C VAL A 61 -38.64 -5.69 24.48
N LYS A 62 -39.29 -4.53 24.49
CA LYS A 62 -38.62 -3.24 24.26
C LYS A 62 -37.62 -2.90 25.36
N THR A 63 -38.01 -3.08 26.61
CA THR A 63 -37.17 -2.81 27.77
C THR A 63 -36.00 -3.79 27.84
N TRP A 64 -36.23 -5.06 27.49
CA TRP A 64 -35.19 -6.07 27.35
C TRP A 64 -34.13 -5.69 26.34
N LYS A 65 -34.52 -5.34 25.10
CA LYS A 65 -33.57 -4.92 24.07
C LYS A 65 -32.75 -3.71 24.50
N LYS A 66 -33.38 -2.75 25.17
CA LYS A 66 -32.68 -1.57 25.70
C LYS A 66 -31.69 -1.95 26.80
N ALA A 67 -32.12 -2.77 27.76
CA ALA A 67 -31.26 -3.27 28.85
C ALA A 67 -30.05 -4.04 28.30
N GLU A 68 -30.25 -4.87 27.28
CA GLU A 68 -29.17 -5.60 26.61
C GLU A 68 -28.15 -4.65 25.95
N GLN A 69 -28.64 -3.63 25.23
CA GLN A 69 -27.77 -2.64 24.60
C GLN A 69 -26.98 -1.83 25.64
N ASP A 70 -27.64 -1.37 26.70
CA ASP A 70 -27.02 -0.62 27.78
C ASP A 70 -25.97 -1.48 28.52
N PHE A 71 -26.30 -2.75 28.80
CA PHE A 71 -25.38 -3.71 29.40
C PHE A 71 -24.15 -3.95 28.54
N ARG A 72 -24.32 -4.22 27.23
CA ARG A 72 -23.20 -4.43 26.30
C ARG A 72 -22.27 -3.22 26.23
N ARG A 73 -22.83 -2.02 26.18
CA ARG A 73 -22.06 -0.78 26.18
C ARG A 73 -21.28 -0.61 27.48
N SER A 74 -21.94 -0.78 28.63
CA SER A 74 -21.28 -0.70 29.94
C SER A 74 -20.21 -1.78 30.14
N PHE A 75 -20.42 -2.98 29.61
CA PHE A 75 -19.44 -4.06 29.64
C PHE A 75 -18.20 -3.71 28.80
N LYS A 76 -18.38 -3.12 27.62
CA LYS A 76 -17.27 -2.61 26.82
C LYS A 76 -16.50 -1.50 27.54
N ASP A 77 -17.20 -0.56 28.16
CA ASP A 77 -16.57 0.51 28.97
C ASP A 77 -15.75 -0.07 30.13
N TYR A 78 -16.30 -1.09 30.82
CA TYR A 78 -15.64 -1.81 31.91
C TYR A 78 -14.35 -2.48 31.43
N LEU A 79 -14.42 -3.25 30.34
CA LEU A 79 -13.24 -3.92 29.77
C LEU A 79 -12.18 -2.92 29.31
N SER A 80 -12.60 -1.82 28.68
CA SER A 80 -11.72 -0.75 28.23
C SER A 80 -10.95 -0.11 29.39
N PHE A 81 -11.59 0.05 30.55
CA PHE A 81 -10.94 0.55 31.76
C PHE A 81 -9.78 -0.34 32.22
N PHE A 82 -9.89 -1.66 32.06
CA PHE A 82 -8.82 -2.62 32.37
C PHE A 82 -7.85 -2.87 31.21
N GLY A 83 -7.97 -2.12 30.10
CA GLY A 83 -7.15 -2.33 28.90
C GLY A 83 -7.43 -3.66 28.19
N VAL A 84 -8.56 -4.29 28.47
CA VAL A 84 -8.99 -5.54 27.85
C VAL A 84 -9.93 -5.21 26.69
N VAL A 85 -9.72 -5.86 25.54
CA VAL A 85 -10.60 -5.77 24.37
C VAL A 85 -11.40 -7.05 24.19
N LEU A 86 -12.59 -6.93 23.63
CA LEU A 86 -13.42 -8.08 23.28
C LEU A 86 -12.69 -8.96 22.25
N ARG A 87 -12.79 -10.28 22.40
CA ARG A 87 -12.17 -11.24 21.48
C ARG A 87 -12.55 -10.99 20.02
N GLU A 88 -13.81 -10.64 19.77
CA GLU A 88 -14.31 -10.32 18.42
C GLU A 88 -13.59 -9.13 17.81
N GLU A 89 -13.41 -8.04 18.58
CA GLU A 89 -12.67 -6.86 18.14
C GLU A 89 -11.20 -7.19 17.88
N HIS A 90 -10.59 -8.01 18.75
CA HIS A 90 -9.23 -8.50 18.55
C HIS A 90 -9.10 -9.37 17.28
N LEU A 91 -10.02 -10.32 17.06
CA LEU A 91 -9.99 -11.18 15.87
C LEU A 91 -10.25 -10.40 14.58
N ALA A 92 -11.16 -9.43 14.61
CA ALA A 92 -11.37 -8.53 13.48
C ALA A 92 -10.10 -7.71 13.17
N LEU A 93 -9.41 -7.23 14.21
CA LEU A 93 -8.14 -6.52 14.05
C LEU A 93 -7.04 -7.43 13.50
N VAL A 94 -6.94 -8.67 13.99
CA VAL A 94 -5.99 -9.69 13.46
C VAL A 94 -6.25 -9.95 11.99
N LYS A 95 -7.51 -10.11 11.59
CA LYS A 95 -7.87 -10.31 10.18
C LYS A 95 -7.45 -9.12 9.31
N GLN A 96 -7.73 -7.89 9.75
CA GLN A 96 -7.30 -6.68 9.03
C GLN A 96 -5.78 -6.60 8.93
N TYR A 97 -5.07 -7.00 9.99
CA TYR A 97 -3.61 -7.02 9.99
C TYR A 97 -3.05 -8.05 9.00
N GLU A 98 -3.66 -9.24 8.92
CA GLU A 98 -3.29 -10.28 7.94
C GLU A 98 -3.51 -9.80 6.49
N GLU A 99 -4.68 -9.22 6.20
CA GLU A 99 -5.00 -8.66 4.86
C GLU A 99 -4.03 -7.52 4.47
N LEU A 100 -3.70 -6.65 5.43
CA LEU A 100 -2.76 -5.55 5.20
C LEU A 100 -1.34 -6.07 4.95
N LYS A 101 -0.93 -7.11 5.69
CA LYS A 101 0.38 -7.74 5.53
C LYS A 101 0.52 -8.41 4.15
N GLU A 102 -0.53 -9.09 3.69
CA GLU A 102 -0.55 -9.68 2.34
C GLU A 102 -0.48 -8.60 1.26
N THR A 103 -1.25 -7.52 1.42
CA THR A 103 -1.21 -6.37 0.49
C THR A 103 0.18 -5.73 0.45
N ALA A 104 0.81 -5.54 1.60
CA ALA A 104 2.15 -4.97 1.69
C ALA A 104 3.18 -5.87 0.98
N ALA A 105 3.08 -7.19 1.14
CA ALA A 105 3.96 -8.13 0.45
C ALA A 105 3.78 -8.07 -1.07
N ALA A 106 2.53 -8.07 -1.55
CA ALA A 106 2.22 -7.97 -2.98
C ALA A 106 2.69 -6.63 -3.59
N GLN A 107 2.53 -5.53 -2.86
CA GLN A 107 3.06 -4.22 -3.26
C GLN A 107 4.58 -4.23 -3.33
N GLU A 108 5.25 -4.86 -2.37
CA GLU A 108 6.71 -4.93 -2.36
C GLU A 108 7.26 -5.77 -3.51
N GLU A 109 6.61 -6.89 -3.86
CA GLU A 109 6.94 -7.66 -5.07
C GLU A 109 6.72 -6.84 -6.35
N THR A 110 5.60 -6.12 -6.43
CA THR A 110 5.30 -5.24 -7.56
C THR A 110 6.37 -4.15 -7.71
N ILE A 111 6.78 -3.53 -6.61
CA ILE A 111 7.84 -2.50 -6.61
C ILE A 111 9.17 -3.12 -7.06
N LYS A 112 9.53 -4.31 -6.58
CA LYS A 112 10.76 -5.01 -7.01
C LYS A 112 10.73 -5.30 -8.52
N HIS A 113 9.62 -5.82 -9.01
CA HIS A 113 9.44 -6.11 -10.43
C HIS A 113 9.51 -4.84 -11.29
N LEU A 114 8.81 -3.77 -10.89
CA LEU A 114 8.87 -2.49 -11.61
C LEU A 114 10.27 -1.89 -11.62
N ARG A 115 11.02 -1.97 -10.51
CA ARG A 115 12.43 -1.53 -10.47
C ARG A 115 13.30 -2.34 -11.42
N LEU A 116 13.09 -3.65 -11.50
CA LEU A 116 13.81 -4.52 -12.41
C LEU A 116 13.52 -4.16 -13.88
N LEU A 117 12.25 -4.01 -14.25
CA LEU A 117 11.88 -3.57 -15.61
C LEU A 117 12.46 -2.20 -15.96
N LEU A 118 12.48 -1.27 -15.01
CA LEU A 118 13.01 0.07 -15.22
C LEU A 118 14.54 0.03 -15.42
N SER A 119 15.24 -0.83 -14.68
CA SER A 119 16.67 -1.08 -14.87
C SER A 119 16.98 -1.70 -16.24
N GLN A 120 16.19 -2.70 -16.66
CA GLN A 120 16.35 -3.35 -17.96
C GLN A 120 16.13 -2.37 -19.11
N LYS A 121 15.07 -1.56 -19.03
CA LYS A 121 14.78 -0.54 -20.06
C LYS A 121 15.89 0.51 -20.18
N MET A 122 16.53 0.87 -19.07
CA MET A 122 17.68 1.79 -19.11
C MET A 122 18.91 1.16 -19.76
N VAL A 123 19.16 -0.13 -19.54
CA VAL A 123 20.23 -0.88 -20.23
C VAL A 123 19.95 -0.94 -21.73
N ASP A 124 18.74 -1.33 -22.13
CA ASP A 124 18.34 -1.44 -23.54
C ASP A 124 18.46 -0.10 -24.28
N GLN A 125 18.06 1.01 -23.65
CA GLN A 125 18.24 2.35 -24.23
C GLN A 125 19.71 2.74 -24.38
N GLY A 126 20.56 2.39 -23.41
CA GLY A 126 22.00 2.64 -23.46
C GLY A 126 22.70 1.84 -24.57
N GLU A 127 22.30 0.58 -24.76
CA GLU A 127 22.81 -0.27 -25.84
C GLU A 127 22.35 0.22 -27.22
N ALA A 128 21.08 0.59 -27.37
CA ALA A 128 20.56 1.16 -28.62
C ALA A 128 21.30 2.46 -29.00
N PHE A 129 21.57 3.34 -28.04
CA PHE A 129 22.31 4.58 -28.28
C PHE A 129 23.76 4.33 -28.72
N LYS A 130 24.43 3.34 -28.13
CA LYS A 130 25.78 2.92 -28.58
C LYS A 130 25.76 2.40 -30.01
N GLY A 131 24.79 1.56 -30.36
CA GLY A 131 24.61 1.07 -31.74
C GLY A 131 24.45 2.22 -32.74
N PHE A 132 23.63 3.23 -32.40
CA PHE A 132 23.50 4.44 -33.22
C PHE A 132 24.82 5.23 -33.36
N GLN A 133 25.58 5.36 -32.27
CA GLN A 133 26.86 6.06 -32.29
C GLN A 133 27.88 5.35 -33.18
N ASP A 134 27.90 4.02 -33.18
CA ASP A 134 28.82 3.23 -33.99
C ASP A 134 28.45 3.29 -35.48
N VAL A 135 27.15 3.19 -35.81
CA VAL A 135 26.68 3.40 -37.19
C VAL A 135 27.03 4.80 -37.70
N ALA A 136 26.87 5.85 -36.88
CA ALA A 136 27.22 7.21 -37.27
C ALA A 136 28.72 7.38 -37.54
N LYS A 137 29.58 6.75 -36.73
CA LYS A 137 31.04 6.74 -36.96
C LYS A 137 31.39 6.01 -38.25
N GLU A 138 30.77 4.86 -38.49
CA GLU A 138 31.04 4.06 -39.69
C GLU A 138 30.58 4.80 -40.96
N GLN A 139 29.43 5.46 -40.91
CA GLN A 139 28.94 6.28 -42.02
C GLN A 139 29.84 7.51 -42.27
N ALA A 140 30.35 8.15 -41.22
CA ALA A 140 31.33 9.24 -41.34
C ALA A 140 32.64 8.77 -41.98
N ALA A 141 33.13 7.59 -41.59
CA ALA A 141 34.33 6.98 -42.18
C ALA A 141 34.12 6.65 -43.67
N GLN A 142 32.99 6.04 -44.03
CA GLN A 142 32.63 5.73 -45.41
C GLN A 142 32.50 7.00 -46.27
N PHE A 143 31.90 8.07 -45.74
CA PHE A 143 31.83 9.35 -46.42
C PHE A 143 33.22 9.95 -46.65
N GLN A 144 34.08 9.90 -45.63
CA GLN A 144 35.45 10.41 -45.74
C GLN A 144 36.27 9.61 -46.76
N GLU A 145 36.07 8.30 -46.82
CA GLU A 145 36.68 7.42 -47.83
C GLU A 145 36.20 7.75 -49.24
N LEU A 146 34.90 7.99 -49.42
CA LEU A 146 34.32 8.42 -50.70
C LEU A 146 34.89 9.77 -51.13
N MET A 147 34.97 10.75 -50.23
CA MET A 147 35.57 12.05 -50.54
C MET A 147 37.06 11.94 -50.87
N ASN A 148 37.79 11.05 -50.20
CA ASN A 148 39.19 10.76 -50.50
C ASN A 148 39.34 10.09 -51.87
N SER A 149 38.47 9.15 -52.23
CA SER A 149 38.49 8.49 -53.54
C SER A 149 38.13 9.46 -54.67
N LEU A 150 37.14 10.33 -54.47
CA LEU A 150 36.78 11.40 -55.40
C LEU A 150 37.93 12.41 -55.58
N SER A 151 38.57 12.82 -54.48
CA SER A 151 39.75 13.71 -54.53
C SER A 151 40.93 13.08 -55.27
N LYS A 152 41.18 11.78 -55.07
CA LYS A 152 42.19 11.03 -55.82
C LYS A 152 41.87 10.96 -57.31
N ALA A 153 40.63 10.65 -57.68
CA ALA A 153 40.20 10.63 -59.08
C ALA A 153 40.38 12.01 -59.75
N PHE A 154 40.07 13.09 -59.05
CA PHE A 154 40.25 14.46 -59.54
C PHE A 154 41.71 14.88 -59.66
N LYS A 155 42.59 14.42 -58.77
CA LYS A 155 44.04 14.67 -58.84
C LYS A 155 44.72 13.90 -59.99
N VAL A 156 44.26 12.68 -60.28
CA VAL A 156 44.76 11.87 -61.40
C VAL A 156 44.41 12.50 -62.76
N GLY A 157 43.27 13.19 -62.87
CA GLY A 157 42.86 13.89 -64.09
C GLY A 157 43.65 15.16 -64.43
N LYS A 158 44.50 15.68 -63.53
CA LYS A 158 45.21 16.97 -63.70
C LYS A 158 46.70 16.82 -64.05
N GLY A 159 47.20 15.59 -64.22
CA GLY A 159 48.63 15.29 -64.40
C GLY A 159 49.15 15.19 -65.84
N SER A 160 48.33 15.45 -66.86
CA SER A 160 48.76 15.35 -68.26
C SER A 160 48.38 16.61 -69.04
N LYS A 161 49.24 17.64 -68.99
CA LYS A 161 49.52 18.54 -70.12
C LYS A 161 50.71 19.46 -69.85
N ASP A 162 51.71 19.25 -70.70
CA ASP A 162 52.60 20.21 -71.36
C ASP A 162 53.84 20.73 -70.62
N SER A 163 54.98 20.14 -71.03
CA SER A 163 56.27 20.82 -71.09
C SER A 163 56.43 21.54 -72.43
N LYS A 164 57.03 22.74 -72.35
CA LYS A 164 57.86 23.44 -73.37
C LYS A 164 57.12 24.43 -74.29
N THR A 165 57.34 25.73 -74.07
CA THR A 165 58.35 26.55 -74.80
C THR A 165 58.18 28.05 -74.47
N THR A 166 59.30 28.68 -74.09
CA THR A 166 59.74 30.11 -74.12
C THR A 166 58.77 31.20 -74.65
N SER A 167 58.72 32.46 -74.18
CA SER A 167 59.80 33.39 -73.79
C SER A 167 59.21 34.77 -73.41
N LYS A 168 59.97 35.51 -72.57
CA LYS A 168 60.12 36.99 -72.48
C LYS A 168 58.92 37.83 -71.99
N GLU A 169 58.98 38.55 -70.87
CA GLU A 169 59.83 39.70 -70.46
C GLU A 169 58.96 40.98 -70.48
N GLY A 170 58.85 41.67 -69.34
CA GLY A 170 58.20 43.00 -69.26
C GLY A 170 57.22 43.19 -68.09
N SER A 171 57.76 43.48 -66.90
CA SER A 171 57.09 44.34 -65.89
C SER A 171 56.97 45.77 -66.47
N PRO A 172 56.02 46.65 -66.04
CA PRO A 172 55.81 46.94 -64.62
C PRO A 172 54.39 47.32 -64.14
N SER A 173 54.21 47.20 -62.81
CA SER A 173 53.26 47.97 -61.97
C SER A 173 53.45 49.49 -62.20
N PRO A 174 52.53 50.42 -61.84
CA PRO A 174 51.63 50.47 -60.66
C PRO A 174 50.19 50.92 -61.09
N ALA A 175 49.18 51.28 -60.30
CA ALA A 175 49.08 51.82 -58.96
C ALA A 175 47.64 51.67 -58.44
N LYS A 176 47.51 51.87 -57.13
CA LYS A 176 46.30 51.85 -56.30
C LYS A 176 45.31 53.00 -56.59
N LYS A 177 44.13 52.82 -55.97
CA LYS A 177 43.18 53.79 -55.37
C LYS A 177 42.08 54.35 -56.28
N ASN A 178 40.83 54.12 -55.89
CA ASN A 178 40.21 54.89 -54.80
C ASN A 178 39.56 53.97 -53.77
#